data_AF-A0A227J9A6-F1
#
_entry.id   AF-A0A227J9A6-F1
#
_cell.length_a   1.000
_cell.length_b   1.000
_cell.length_c   1.000
_cell.angle_alpha   90.00
_cell.angle_beta   90.00
_cell.angle_gamma   90.00
#
_symmetry.space_group_name_H-M   'P 1'
#
loop_
_entity.id
_entity.type
_entity.pdbx_description
1 polymer ?
#
loop_
_entity_poly.entity_id
_entity_poly.type
_entity_poly.pdbx_seq_one_letter_code
_entity_poly.pdbx_strand_id
1 'polypeptide(L)'
;PIATLDHNPYDEVSRFVSQEYTAEASEPPAEPSNHLRERIDQKYQTILARGNVEDPLGNLSVFHYPSKGALVRPPYTSYAHYLHVLDMCCPNKRVSIYMPQDPLLRSAALSVCLSRIQEKNVDLMYVEEDAGWDMTAPFGKVDIAYMSWWRDRWAISS
;
A
#
# COMPACT_ATOMS: atom_id res chain seq x y z
N PRO A 1 -22.36 -14.25 6.78
CA PRO A 1 -22.17 -15.50 5.99
C PRO A 1 -20.79 -16.10 6.27
N ILE A 2 -20.75 -17.37 6.69
CA ILE A 2 -19.51 -18.10 6.96
C ILE A 2 -18.99 -18.57 5.60
N ALA A 3 -17.90 -17.97 5.10
CA ALA A 3 -17.30 -18.40 3.85
C ALA A 3 -16.64 -19.77 4.04
N THR A 4 -16.85 -20.69 3.11
CA THR A 4 -16.17 -21.99 3.07
C THR A 4 -14.68 -21.81 2.82
N LEU A 5 -13.88 -22.74 3.36
CA LEU A 5 -12.41 -22.71 3.24
C LEU A 5 -11.96 -22.93 1.77
N ASP A 6 -12.74 -23.71 1.02
CA ASP A 6 -12.52 -23.94 -0.41
C ASP A 6 -13.17 -22.85 -1.26
N HIS A 7 -12.40 -22.35 -2.23
CA HIS A 7 -12.85 -21.35 -3.20
C HIS A 7 -13.87 -21.96 -4.18
N ASN A 8 -15.06 -21.36 -4.23
CA ASN A 8 -16.08 -21.63 -5.24
C ASN A 8 -16.33 -20.35 -6.05
N PRO A 9 -15.97 -20.30 -7.35
CA PRO A 9 -16.11 -19.10 -8.18
C PRO A 9 -17.57 -18.76 -8.53
N TYR A 10 -18.53 -19.61 -8.17
CA TYR A 10 -19.96 -19.41 -8.43
C TYR A 10 -20.74 -18.91 -7.20
N ASP A 11 -20.09 -18.70 -6.06
CA ASP A 11 -20.73 -18.17 -4.85
C ASP A 11 -20.71 -16.64 -4.81
N GLU A 12 -21.81 -16.03 -4.36
CA GLU A 12 -21.98 -14.58 -4.26
C GLU A 12 -20.93 -13.91 -3.33
N VAL A 13 -20.29 -14.68 -2.44
CA VAL A 13 -19.24 -14.23 -1.53
C VAL A 13 -17.95 -15.03 -1.77
N SER A 14 -17.59 -15.26 -3.03
CA SER A 14 -16.32 -15.90 -3.38
C SER A 14 -15.16 -14.95 -3.09
N ARG A 15 -14.29 -15.30 -2.14
CA ARG A 15 -12.99 -14.61 -1.98
C ARG A 15 -11.97 -15.32 -2.86
N PHE A 16 -11.17 -14.54 -3.58
CA PHE A 16 -10.04 -15.08 -4.36
C PHE A 16 -8.86 -15.50 -3.47
N VAL A 17 -8.86 -15.09 -2.21
CA VAL A 17 -7.81 -15.35 -1.23
C VAL A 17 -8.45 -15.70 0.12
N SER A 18 -7.96 -16.76 0.77
CA SER A 18 -8.41 -17.17 2.11
C SER A 18 -8.17 -16.07 3.15
N GLN A 19 -9.02 -16.00 4.19
CA GLN A 19 -8.79 -15.11 5.34
C GLN A 19 -7.50 -15.43 6.09
N GLU A 20 -7.03 -16.66 5.99
CA GLU A 20 -5.84 -17.15 6.68
C GLU A 20 -4.64 -17.28 5.73
N TYR A 21 -4.73 -16.70 4.52
CA TYR A 21 -3.63 -16.74 3.57
C TYR A 21 -2.41 -16.05 4.16
N THR A 22 -1.39 -16.86 4.43
CA THR A 22 -0.06 -16.44 4.81
C THR A 22 0.85 -16.87 3.66
N ALA A 23 1.58 -15.93 3.06
CA ALA A 23 2.51 -16.26 2.00
C ALA A 23 3.55 -17.28 2.52
N GLU A 24 3.72 -18.39 1.81
CA GLU A 24 4.49 -19.58 2.25
C GLU A 24 5.96 -19.30 2.61
N ALA A 25 6.51 -18.13 2.28
CA ALA A 25 7.91 -17.81 2.50
C ALA A 25 8.15 -16.44 3.14
N SER A 26 7.32 -16.00 4.08
CA SER A 26 7.65 -14.81 4.87
C SER A 26 8.59 -15.16 6.02
N GLU A 27 9.82 -14.65 6.01
CA GLU A 27 10.47 -14.34 7.30
C GLU A 27 9.50 -13.44 8.09
N PRO A 28 9.30 -13.69 9.39
CA PRO A 28 8.44 -12.82 10.18
C PRO A 28 9.00 -11.40 10.11
N PRO A 29 8.18 -10.39 9.80
CA PRO A 29 8.63 -9.01 9.81
C PRO A 29 9.18 -8.67 11.19
N ALA A 30 10.26 -7.88 11.23
CA ALA A 30 10.79 -7.40 12.49
C ALA A 30 9.70 -6.67 13.28
N GLU A 31 9.70 -6.85 14.61
CA GLU A 31 8.79 -6.14 15.51
C GLU A 31 8.86 -4.62 15.24
N PRO A 32 7.72 -3.98 14.92
CA PRO A 32 7.70 -2.56 14.59
C PRO A 32 8.06 -1.73 15.83
N SER A 33 8.79 -0.64 15.62
CA SER A 33 9.11 0.29 16.72
C SER A 33 7.84 0.94 17.31
N ASN A 34 7.90 1.27 18.60
CA ASN A 34 6.88 2.09 19.27
C ASN A 34 6.95 3.57 18.84
N HIS A 35 8.04 4.00 18.20
CA HIS A 35 8.20 5.36 17.72
C HIS A 35 7.88 5.45 16.22
N LEU A 36 6.92 6.32 15.84
CA LEU A 36 6.45 6.46 14.47
C LEU A 36 7.58 6.70 13.46
N ARG A 37 8.52 7.59 13.80
CA ARG A 37 9.67 7.89 12.95
C ARG A 37 10.53 6.65 12.69
N GLU A 38 10.79 5.87 13.72
CA GLU A 38 11.58 4.65 13.60
C GLU A 38 10.84 3.59 12.77
N ARG A 39 9.50 3.49 12.88
CA ARG A 39 8.70 2.61 12.01
C ARG A 39 8.83 3.00 10.54
N ILE A 40 8.75 4.29 10.23
CA ILE A 40 8.91 4.79 8.85
C ILE A 40 10.31 4.46 8.33
N ASP A 41 11.35 4.67 9.15
CA ASP A 41 12.74 4.33 8.80
C ASP A 41 12.92 2.81 8.60
N GLN A 42 12.39 1.98 9.51
CA GLN A 42 12.38 0.52 9.37
C GLN A 42 11.73 0.08 8.05
N LYS A 43 10.59 0.69 7.69
CA LYS A 43 9.89 0.40 6.43
C LYS A 43 10.74 0.74 5.21
N TYR A 44 11.46 1.86 5.23
CA TYR A 44 12.42 2.18 4.17
C TYR A 44 13.57 1.18 4.09
N GLN A 45 14.13 0.74 5.22
CA GLN A 45 15.18 -0.29 5.22
C GLN A 45 14.68 -1.61 4.64
N THR A 46 13.49 -2.05 5.03
CA THR A 46 12.85 -3.26 4.50
C THR A 46 12.63 -3.17 2.99
N ILE A 47 12.18 -2.01 2.49
CA ILE A 47 12.00 -1.77 1.06
C ILE A 47 13.35 -1.82 0.33
N LEU A 48 14.38 -1.16 0.86
CA LEU A 48 15.72 -1.12 0.25
C LEU A 48 16.44 -2.46 0.28
N ALA A 49 16.09 -3.34 1.22
CA ALA A 49 16.60 -4.70 1.28
C ALA A 49 16.00 -5.63 0.21
N ARG A 50 14.99 -5.20 -0.55
CA ARG A 50 14.41 -5.98 -1.66
C ARG A 50 15.37 -6.01 -2.85
N GLY A 51 15.53 -7.17 -3.48
CA GLY A 51 16.28 -7.28 -4.75
C GLY A 51 15.65 -6.46 -5.89
N ASN A 52 14.32 -6.34 -5.88
CA ASN A 52 13.56 -5.41 -6.68
C ASN A 52 12.60 -4.63 -5.77
N VAL A 53 12.79 -3.31 -5.65
CA VAL A 53 11.98 -2.45 -4.78
C VAL A 53 10.51 -2.38 -5.19
N GLU A 54 10.21 -2.57 -6.48
CA GLU A 54 8.84 -2.61 -7.02
C GLU A 54 8.23 -4.01 -7.02
N ASP A 55 9.00 -5.02 -6.60
CA ASP A 55 8.45 -6.35 -6.34
C ASP A 55 8.06 -6.42 -4.85
N PRO A 56 6.77 -6.28 -4.50
CA PRO A 56 6.33 -6.35 -3.11
C PRO A 56 6.61 -7.73 -2.48
N LEU A 57 6.94 -8.70 -3.31
CA LEU A 57 7.14 -10.10 -2.96
C LEU A 57 8.60 -10.55 -3.10
N GLY A 58 9.49 -9.63 -3.51
CA GLY A 58 10.85 -9.92 -3.95
C GLY A 58 11.76 -10.63 -2.95
N ASN A 59 11.34 -10.76 -1.69
CA ASN A 59 12.07 -11.48 -0.65
C ASN A 59 11.25 -12.56 0.08
N LEU A 60 9.94 -12.74 -0.19
CA LEU A 60 9.04 -13.44 0.75
C LEU A 60 8.01 -14.42 0.14
N SER A 61 8.17 -14.85 -1.11
CA SER A 61 7.24 -15.85 -1.67
C SER A 61 7.82 -16.66 -2.82
N VAL A 62 7.85 -17.98 -2.64
CA VAL A 62 7.95 -18.92 -3.76
C VAL A 62 6.56 -18.99 -4.39
N PHE A 63 6.41 -18.42 -5.58
CA PHE A 63 5.16 -18.55 -6.32
C PHE A 63 5.07 -19.89 -7.01
N HIS A 64 4.13 -20.72 -6.59
CA HIS A 64 3.69 -21.88 -7.35
C HIS A 64 2.72 -21.41 -8.44
N TYR A 65 3.24 -21.24 -9.67
CA TYR A 65 2.42 -20.86 -10.82
C TYR A 65 1.48 -22.02 -11.21
N PRO A 66 0.20 -21.75 -11.50
CA PRO A 66 -0.70 -22.79 -11.98
C PRO A 66 -0.25 -23.29 -13.35
N SER A 67 -0.40 -24.58 -13.61
CA SER A 67 -0.05 -25.21 -14.90
C SER A 67 -0.91 -24.74 -16.08
N LYS A 68 -2.04 -24.07 -15.80
CA LYS A 68 -2.95 -23.44 -16.77
C LYS A 68 -3.45 -22.10 -16.23
N GLY A 69 -3.52 -21.08 -17.09
CA GLY A 69 -3.94 -19.72 -16.75
C GLY A 69 -2.76 -18.77 -16.50
N ALA A 70 -3.04 -17.46 -16.44
CA ALA A 70 -2.04 -16.43 -16.16
C ALA A 70 -2.34 -15.77 -14.81
N LEU A 71 -1.36 -15.77 -13.90
CA LEU A 71 -1.45 -14.99 -12.67
C LEU A 71 -1.40 -13.49 -13.04
N VAL A 72 -2.40 -12.71 -12.60
CA VAL A 72 -2.35 -11.25 -12.76
C VAL A 72 -1.18 -10.75 -11.89
N ARG A 73 -0.16 -10.19 -12.55
CA ARG A 73 1.02 -9.71 -11.84
C ARG A 73 0.66 -8.53 -10.94
N PRO A 74 1.29 -8.40 -9.75
CA PRO A 74 1.06 -7.28 -8.84
C PRO A 74 1.10 -5.89 -9.50
N PRO A 75 2.00 -5.60 -10.46
CA PRO A 75 1.96 -4.31 -11.15
C PRO A 75 0.65 -4.04 -11.89
N TYR A 76 0.07 -5.03 -12.57
CA TYR A 76 -1.19 -4.81 -13.28
C TYR A 76 -2.34 -4.51 -12.32
N THR A 77 -2.40 -5.23 -11.19
CA THR A 77 -3.45 -4.99 -10.19
C THR A 77 -3.28 -3.65 -9.50
N SER A 78 -2.05 -3.20 -9.21
CA SER A 78 -1.80 -1.88 -8.61
C SER A 78 -2.25 -0.74 -9.53
N TYR A 79 -1.97 -0.80 -10.83
CA TYR A 79 -2.41 0.23 -11.78
C TYR A 79 -3.92 0.20 -11.97
N ALA A 80 -4.51 -1.00 -12.13
CA ALA A 80 -5.95 -1.16 -12.25
C ALA A 80 -6.68 -0.65 -11.00
N HIS A 81 -6.12 -0.86 -9.81
CA HIS A 81 -6.66 -0.35 -8.55
C HIS A 81 -6.81 1.17 -8.57
N TYR A 82 -5.75 1.91 -8.89
CA TYR A 82 -5.83 3.38 -8.91
C TYR A 82 -6.71 3.91 -10.04
N LEU A 83 -6.76 3.24 -11.20
CA LEU A 83 -7.70 3.59 -12.26
C LEU A 83 -9.14 3.47 -11.77
N HIS A 84 -9.45 2.36 -11.09
CA HIS A 84 -10.78 2.12 -10.54
C HIS A 84 -11.13 3.11 -9.41
N VAL A 85 -10.19 3.44 -8.53
CA VAL A 85 -10.38 4.47 -7.49
C VAL A 85 -10.72 5.83 -8.11
N LEU A 86 -10.02 6.23 -9.18
CA LEU A 86 -10.29 7.51 -9.84
C LEU A 86 -11.60 7.52 -10.61
N ASP A 87 -12.05 6.38 -11.16
CA ASP A 87 -13.34 6.24 -11.84
C ASP A 87 -14.52 6.49 -10.88
N MET A 88 -14.36 6.10 -9.61
CA MET A 88 -15.33 6.41 -8.56
C MET A 88 -15.33 7.89 -8.12
N CYS A 89 -14.34 8.68 -8.54
CA CYS A 89 -14.18 10.06 -8.11
C CYS A 89 -14.62 11.06 -9.20
N CYS A 90 -15.19 12.20 -8.80
CA CYS A 90 -15.47 13.28 -9.73
C CYS A 90 -14.17 13.80 -10.38
N PRO A 91 -14.08 13.89 -11.73
CA PRO A 91 -12.89 14.37 -12.45
C PRO A 91 -12.42 15.76 -11.98
N ASN A 92 -13.36 16.68 -11.77
CA ASN A 92 -13.07 18.08 -11.48
C ASN A 92 -12.99 18.42 -9.98
N LYS A 93 -12.97 17.41 -9.11
CA LYS A 93 -12.82 17.60 -7.67
C LYS A 93 -11.41 17.21 -7.23
N ARG A 94 -10.91 17.93 -6.24
CA ARG A 94 -9.65 17.59 -5.59
C ARG A 94 -9.82 16.28 -4.82
N VAL A 95 -8.89 15.35 -5.02
CA VAL A 95 -8.90 14.03 -4.37
C VAL A 95 -7.66 13.87 -3.52
N SER A 96 -7.82 13.50 -2.26
CA SER A 96 -6.68 13.08 -1.41
C SER A 96 -6.69 11.57 -1.28
N ILE A 97 -5.62 10.92 -1.72
CA ILE A 97 -5.44 9.47 -1.65
C ILE A 97 -4.43 9.17 -0.54
N TYR A 98 -4.91 8.48 0.47
CA TYR A 98 -4.11 7.96 1.57
C TYR A 98 -3.66 6.54 1.22
N MET A 99 -2.36 6.28 1.22
CA MET A 99 -1.80 5.01 0.78
C MET A 99 -0.68 4.54 1.71
N PRO A 100 -0.44 3.23 1.81
CA PRO A 100 0.71 2.73 2.55
C PRO A 100 2.01 3.12 1.84
N GLN A 101 3.08 3.21 2.62
CA GLN A 101 4.44 3.40 2.09
C GLN A 101 4.94 2.13 1.40
N ASP A 102 4.67 2.01 0.09
CA ASP A 102 5.21 0.95 -0.76
C ASP A 102 5.58 1.50 -2.16
N PRO A 103 6.75 1.15 -2.74
CA PRO A 103 7.17 1.68 -4.04
C PRO A 103 6.28 1.26 -5.20
N LEU A 104 5.76 0.04 -5.22
CA LEU A 104 4.90 -0.43 -6.31
C LEU A 104 3.62 0.42 -6.36
N LEU A 105 2.98 0.59 -5.20
CA LEU A 105 1.77 1.39 -5.09
C LEU A 105 2.05 2.87 -5.38
N ARG A 106 3.18 3.40 -4.93
CA ARG A 106 3.61 4.76 -5.27
C ARG A 106 3.76 4.95 -6.78
N SER A 107 4.49 4.07 -7.45
CA SER A 107 4.72 4.15 -8.91
C SER A 107 3.40 4.11 -9.67
N ALA A 108 2.49 3.21 -9.27
CA ALA A 108 1.15 3.12 -9.86
C ALA A 108 0.32 4.39 -9.62
N ALA A 109 0.27 4.89 -8.37
CA ALA A 109 -0.48 6.10 -8.01
C ALA A 109 0.02 7.32 -8.78
N LEU A 110 1.33 7.54 -8.83
CA LEU A 110 1.95 8.66 -9.57
C LEU A 110 1.65 8.58 -11.06
N SER A 111 1.77 7.38 -11.65
CA SER A 111 1.55 7.17 -13.08
C SER A 111 0.09 7.43 -13.46
N VAL A 112 -0.84 6.83 -12.73
CA VAL A 112 -2.27 6.95 -13.00
C VAL A 112 -2.77 8.37 -12.72
N CYS A 113 -2.24 9.02 -11.69
CA CYS A 113 -2.66 10.37 -11.30
C CYS A 113 -1.89 11.49 -12.04
N LEU A 114 -1.06 11.20 -13.04
CA LEU A 114 -0.18 12.20 -13.67
C LEU A 114 -0.93 13.46 -14.15
N SER A 115 -2.05 13.29 -14.87
CA SER A 115 -2.88 14.42 -15.35
C SER A 115 -3.37 15.27 -14.17
N ARG A 116 -3.86 14.59 -13.13
CA ARG A 116 -4.39 15.22 -11.93
C ARG A 116 -3.31 15.96 -11.12
N ILE A 117 -2.09 15.43 -11.10
CA ILE A 117 -0.93 16.08 -10.47
C ILE A 117 -0.59 17.38 -11.21
N GLN A 118 -0.57 17.35 -12.54
CA GLN A 118 -0.31 18.53 -13.37
C GLN A 118 -1.38 19.62 -13.16
N GLU A 119 -2.64 19.20 -12.99
CA GLU A 119 -3.79 20.07 -12.68
C GLU A 119 -3.88 20.49 -11.21
N LYS A 120 -2.99 19.97 -10.34
CA LYS A 120 -2.99 20.20 -8.89
C LYS A 120 -4.33 19.84 -8.21
N ASN A 121 -4.99 18.79 -8.70
CA ASN A 121 -6.28 18.31 -8.18
C ASN A 121 -6.20 16.91 -7.53
N VAL A 122 -5.00 16.46 -7.18
CA VAL A 122 -4.79 15.25 -6.39
C VAL A 122 -3.66 15.44 -5.37
N ASP A 123 -3.84 14.87 -4.19
CA ASP A 123 -2.82 14.76 -3.15
C ASP A 123 -2.58 13.28 -2.85
N LEU A 124 -1.34 12.82 -2.98
CA LEU A 124 -0.95 11.46 -2.61
C LEU A 124 -0.21 11.53 -1.28
N MET A 125 -0.71 10.83 -0.26
CA MET A 125 -0.20 10.91 1.10
C MET A 125 0.10 9.52 1.65
N TYR A 126 1.30 9.34 2.18
CA TYR A 126 1.58 8.18 3.02
C TYR A 126 0.93 8.36 4.37
N VAL A 127 0.32 7.28 4.88
CA VAL A 127 -0.26 7.23 6.21
C VAL A 127 0.34 6.07 6.98
N GLU A 128 0.73 6.36 8.21
CA GLU A 128 1.17 5.39 9.19
C GLU A 128 0.55 5.82 10.53
N GLU A 129 -0.25 4.94 11.13
CA GLU A 129 -1.00 5.21 12.36
C GLU A 129 -0.25 4.62 13.56
N ASP A 130 -0.46 5.21 14.74
CA ASP A 130 0.02 4.63 15.99
C ASP A 130 -1.09 3.87 16.72
N ALA A 131 -0.72 2.92 17.57
CA ALA A 131 -1.70 2.12 18.32
C ALA A 131 -2.62 2.98 19.21
N GLY A 132 -2.15 4.18 19.60
CA GLY A 132 -2.93 5.17 20.34
C GLY A 132 -3.60 6.25 19.48
N TRP A 133 -3.75 6.05 18.17
CA TRP A 133 -4.33 7.05 17.27
C TRP A 133 -5.78 7.39 17.66
N ASP A 134 -6.03 8.67 17.96
CA ASP A 134 -7.34 9.20 18.33
C ASP A 134 -7.83 10.18 17.26
N MET A 135 -8.89 9.78 16.55
CA MET A 135 -9.54 10.58 15.51
C MET A 135 -10.21 11.86 16.04
N THR A 136 -10.37 11.98 17.37
CA THR A 136 -10.97 13.14 18.03
C THR A 136 -9.95 14.11 18.61
N ALA A 137 -8.67 13.74 18.61
CA ALA A 137 -7.61 14.59 19.13
C ALA A 137 -7.48 15.88 18.29
N PRO A 138 -7.33 17.05 18.92
CA PRO A 138 -7.15 18.31 18.20
C PRO A 138 -5.83 18.28 17.43
N PHE A 139 -5.81 18.90 16.25
CA PHE A 139 -4.60 19.04 15.44
C PHE A 139 -3.50 19.77 16.23
N GLY A 140 -2.44 19.05 16.58
CA GLY A 140 -1.28 19.57 17.29
C GLY A 140 -0.28 20.25 16.36
N LYS A 141 0.89 20.59 16.93
CA LYS A 141 2.04 21.06 16.15
C LYS A 141 2.57 19.88 15.32
N VAL A 142 2.63 20.06 14.01
CA VAL A 142 3.12 19.03 13.08
C VAL A 142 4.56 19.37 12.70
N ASP A 143 5.47 18.44 12.98
CA ASP A 143 6.86 18.53 12.53
C ASP A 143 6.98 17.93 11.12
N ILE A 144 7.69 18.63 10.23
CA ILE A 144 7.95 18.15 8.86
C ILE A 144 9.36 17.55 8.81
N ALA A 145 9.44 16.26 8.54
CA ALA A 145 10.68 15.53 8.33
C ALA A 145 10.84 15.16 6.84
N TYR A 146 12.08 15.22 6.34
CA TYR A 146 12.44 14.63 5.05
C TYR A 146 13.06 13.27 5.30
N MET A 147 12.45 12.21 4.77
CA MET A 147 12.89 10.83 5.01
C MET A 147 13.22 10.12 3.69
N SER A 148 14.06 9.09 3.76
CA SER A 148 14.48 8.26 2.61
C SER A 148 15.32 8.95 1.53
N TRP A 149 15.79 8.15 0.57
CA TRP A 149 16.57 8.57 -0.60
C TRP A 149 15.79 9.46 -1.57
N TRP A 150 14.46 9.33 -1.61
CA TRP A 150 13.56 10.22 -2.35
C TRP A 150 13.28 11.55 -1.64
N ARG A 151 13.72 11.70 -0.38
CA ARG A 151 13.43 12.85 0.49
C ARG A 151 11.93 13.14 0.58
N ASP A 152 11.15 12.09 0.85
CA ASP A 152 9.71 12.21 1.05
C ASP A 152 9.41 13.12 2.25
N ARG A 153 8.43 14.00 2.10
CA ARG A 153 7.99 14.89 3.19
C ARG A 153 6.97 14.16 4.05
N TRP A 154 7.34 13.93 5.30
CA TRP A 154 6.49 13.37 6.33
C TRP A 154 6.06 14.47 7.30
N ALA A 155 4.75 14.58 7.50
CA ALA A 155 4.15 15.38 8.56
C ALA A 155 3.90 14.46 9.75
N ILE A 156 4.64 14.67 10.84
CA ILE A 156 4.59 13.85 12.06
C ILE A 156 4.00 14.72 13.17
N SER A 157 2.89 14.26 13.75
CA SER A 157 2.37 14.83 14.99
C SER A 157 2.96 14.06 16.17
N SER A 158 3.38 14.79 17.21
CA SER A 158 3.76 14.23 18.52
C SER A 158 2.55 13.76 19.30
#